data_AF-U6FBC6-F1
#
_entry.id   AF-U6FBC6-F1
#
_cell.length_a   1.000
_cell.length_b   1.000
_cell.length_c   1.000
_cell.angle_alpha   90.00
_cell.angle_beta   90.00
_cell.angle_gamma   90.00
#
_symmetry.space_group_name_H-M   'P 1'
#
loop_
_entity.id
_entity.type
_entity.pdbx_description
1 polymer ?
#
loop_
_entity_poly.entity_id
_entity_poly.type
_entity_poly.pdbx_seq_one_letter_code
_entity_poly.pdbx_strand_id
1 'polypeptide(L)'
;MPQRLNNDWRLEVKNADKINDQLGGTIGNLTLTMYNQEMSNKIFSDKKEYYSKSNVSLTREIPERYDQWNKDTILDRTKDLSNELCQIFAKPDIKSEEAEDIAGEHTINEEVDVTGKKPVRITLNDRDYSIDSWRSALVIFLNYVWAIDSRNFEKIRQDDSLDMKLFSHFNRPAVLANNIRVETNHSATTIIAIISKIADLCDISDQVKYTIK
;
A
#
# COMPACT_ATOMS: atom_id res chain seq x y z
N MET A 1 3.13 -26.56 12.71
CA MET A 1 1.99 -26.38 13.64
C MET A 1 0.71 -26.28 12.83
N PRO A 2 -0.39 -26.90 13.26
CA PRO A 2 -1.70 -26.73 12.64
C PRO A 2 -2.24 -25.30 12.86
N GLN A 3 -3.19 -24.88 12.02
CA GLN A 3 -3.82 -23.57 12.15
C GLN A 3 -4.51 -23.39 13.52
N ARG A 4 -5.12 -24.45 14.04
CA ARG A 4 -5.73 -24.49 15.38
C ARG A 4 -4.96 -25.45 16.28
N LEU A 5 -4.36 -24.94 17.35
CA LEU A 5 -3.61 -25.76 18.31
C LEU A 5 -4.55 -26.50 19.28
N ASN A 6 -4.28 -27.78 19.50
CA ASN A 6 -4.87 -28.56 20.60
C ASN A 6 -4.03 -28.43 21.88
N ASN A 7 -4.43 -29.11 22.96
CA ASN A 7 -3.71 -29.04 24.24
C ASN A 7 -2.34 -29.72 24.18
N ASP A 8 -2.19 -30.78 23.38
CA ASP A 8 -0.91 -31.49 23.25
C ASP A 8 0.18 -30.55 22.69
N TRP A 9 -0.15 -29.73 21.68
CA TRP A 9 0.76 -28.70 21.18
C TRP A 9 1.18 -27.68 22.24
N ARG A 10 0.27 -27.29 23.15
CA ARG A 10 0.54 -26.33 24.24
C ARG A 10 1.41 -26.94 25.34
N LEU A 11 1.36 -28.27 25.50
CA LEU A 11 2.23 -29.01 26.42
C LEU A 11 3.63 -29.23 25.83
N GLU A 12 3.72 -29.55 24.54
CA GLU A 12 4.99 -29.85 23.86
C GLU A 12 5.80 -28.58 23.56
N VAL A 13 5.14 -27.48 23.19
CA VAL A 13 5.82 -26.24 22.78
C VAL A 13 5.48 -25.08 23.71
N LYS A 14 6.50 -24.56 24.39
CA LYS A 14 6.35 -23.37 25.24
C LYS A 14 5.91 -22.16 24.40
N ASN A 15 4.87 -21.47 24.86
CA ASN A 15 4.25 -20.33 24.16
C ASN A 15 3.70 -20.68 22.76
N ALA A 16 3.20 -21.91 22.56
CA ALA A 16 2.72 -22.39 21.27
C ALA A 16 1.75 -21.42 20.58
N ASP A 17 0.76 -20.87 21.30
CA ASP A 17 -0.22 -19.94 20.73
C ASP A 17 0.44 -18.70 20.12
N LYS A 18 1.35 -18.06 20.85
CA LYS A 18 2.09 -16.88 20.36
C LYS A 18 2.95 -17.22 19.14
N ILE A 19 3.56 -18.40 19.12
CA ILE A 19 4.37 -18.85 17.97
C ILE A 19 3.47 -19.08 16.76
N ASN A 20 2.30 -19.71 16.94
CA ASN A 20 1.35 -19.97 15.87
C ASN A 20 0.74 -18.68 15.29
N ASP A 21 0.43 -17.70 16.14
CA ASP A 21 -0.05 -16.38 15.68
C ASP A 21 0.98 -15.67 14.79
N GLN A 22 2.26 -15.79 15.11
CA GLN A 22 3.34 -15.14 14.37
C GLN A 22 3.77 -15.91 13.12
N LEU A 23 3.85 -17.24 13.21
CA LEU A 23 4.51 -18.08 12.23
C LEU A 23 3.59 -19.09 11.53
N GLY A 24 2.34 -19.23 11.98
CA GLY A 24 1.41 -20.26 11.49
C GLY A 24 1.16 -20.20 9.98
N GLY A 25 1.10 -18.98 9.43
CA GLY A 25 0.92 -18.74 7.99
C GLY A 25 2.22 -18.53 7.20
N THR A 26 3.38 -18.77 7.78
CA THR A 26 4.67 -18.55 7.10
C THR A 26 5.10 -19.74 6.26
N ILE A 27 5.90 -19.50 5.21
CA ILE A 27 6.37 -20.54 4.30
C ILE A 27 7.10 -21.68 5.01
N GLY A 28 7.81 -21.39 6.11
CA GLY A 28 8.49 -22.40 6.91
C GLY A 28 7.54 -23.32 7.68
N ASN A 29 6.34 -22.84 8.06
CA ASN A 29 5.35 -23.67 8.76
C ASN A 29 4.40 -24.43 7.80
N LEU A 30 4.19 -23.91 6.59
CA LEU A 30 3.27 -24.49 5.61
C LEU A 30 3.89 -25.69 4.87
N THR A 31 3.06 -26.70 4.61
CA THR A 31 3.43 -27.95 3.94
C THR A 31 2.34 -28.37 2.97
N LEU A 32 2.71 -28.88 1.79
CA LEU A 32 1.76 -29.49 0.86
C LEU A 32 1.65 -30.99 1.14
N THR A 33 0.42 -31.49 1.29
CA THR A 33 0.14 -32.87 1.68
C THR A 33 -1.28 -33.27 1.31
N MET A 34 -1.47 -34.54 0.96
CA MET A 34 -2.81 -35.13 0.77
C MET A 34 -3.42 -35.67 2.07
N TYR A 35 -2.63 -35.82 3.14
CA TYR A 35 -3.02 -36.43 4.41
C TYR A 35 -3.56 -35.42 5.43
N ASN A 36 -4.11 -34.29 4.98
CA ASN A 36 -4.50 -33.19 5.87
C ASN A 36 -5.62 -33.60 6.84
N GLN A 37 -6.55 -34.45 6.39
CA GLN A 37 -7.67 -34.94 7.22
C GLN A 37 -7.16 -35.87 8.33
N GLU A 38 -6.25 -36.79 8.02
CA GLU A 38 -5.70 -37.79 8.93
C GLU A 38 -4.71 -37.19 9.93
N MET A 39 -3.94 -36.19 9.49
CA MET A 39 -3.01 -35.45 10.35
C MET A 39 -3.72 -34.50 11.30
N SER A 40 -4.72 -33.75 10.81
CA SER A 40 -5.50 -32.79 11.61
C SER A 40 -4.60 -31.94 12.53
N ASN A 41 -4.99 -31.77 13.80
CA ASN A 41 -4.26 -31.02 14.81
C ASN A 41 -3.28 -31.88 15.62
N LYS A 42 -2.89 -33.08 15.14
CA LYS A 42 -1.88 -33.92 15.81
C LYS A 42 -0.57 -33.18 16.00
N ILE A 43 0.20 -33.63 16.98
CA ILE A 43 1.54 -33.11 17.28
C ILE A 43 2.55 -33.54 16.22
N PHE A 44 3.74 -32.93 16.28
CA PHE A 44 4.74 -33.15 15.24
C PHE A 44 5.21 -34.61 15.17
N SER A 45 5.41 -35.26 16.31
CA SER A 45 5.83 -36.67 16.38
C SER A 45 4.94 -37.59 15.54
N ASP A 46 3.62 -37.39 15.62
CA ASP A 46 2.64 -38.19 14.89
C ASP A 46 2.61 -37.83 13.40
N LYS A 47 2.84 -36.55 13.09
CA LYS A 47 2.85 -36.05 11.70
C LYS A 47 4.05 -36.53 10.90
N LYS A 48 5.17 -36.87 11.55
CA LYS A 48 6.39 -37.35 10.88
C LYS A 48 6.12 -38.53 9.95
N GLU A 49 5.32 -39.51 10.38
CA GLU A 49 5.00 -40.67 9.55
C GLU A 49 4.26 -40.30 8.25
N TYR A 50 3.30 -39.38 8.34
CA TYR A 50 2.56 -38.90 7.17
C TYR A 50 3.44 -38.05 6.25
N TYR A 51 4.31 -37.21 6.83
CA TYR A 51 5.25 -36.41 6.06
C TYR A 51 6.22 -37.29 5.26
N SER A 52 6.77 -38.34 5.87
CA SER A 52 7.65 -39.30 5.19
C SER A 52 6.98 -40.05 4.02
N LYS A 53 5.64 -40.16 4.03
CA LYS A 53 4.84 -40.78 2.96
C LYS A 53 4.42 -39.79 1.86
N SER A 54 4.71 -38.48 1.99
CA SER A 54 4.24 -37.46 1.04
C SER A 54 4.90 -37.60 -0.34
N ASN A 55 4.14 -37.36 -1.41
CA ASN A 55 4.71 -37.29 -2.77
C ASN A 55 5.48 -35.99 -3.03
N VAL A 56 5.39 -35.01 -2.13
CA VAL A 56 6.11 -33.73 -2.23
C VAL A 56 7.43 -33.85 -1.46
N SER A 57 8.58 -33.75 -2.16
CA SER A 57 9.92 -33.85 -1.56
C SER A 57 10.10 -32.87 -0.39
N LEU A 58 9.72 -31.61 -0.59
CA LEU A 58 9.81 -30.55 0.41
C LEU A 58 9.07 -30.85 1.72
N THR A 59 8.02 -31.69 1.67
CA THR A 59 7.29 -32.14 2.85
C THR A 59 7.96 -33.38 3.47
N ARG A 60 8.48 -34.31 2.66
CA ARG A 60 9.19 -35.51 3.12
C ARG A 60 10.48 -35.21 3.87
N GLU A 61 11.19 -34.16 3.48
CA GLU A 61 12.45 -33.74 4.09
C GLU A 61 12.27 -33.19 5.52
N ILE A 62 11.05 -32.80 5.91
CA ILE A 62 10.77 -32.20 7.22
C ILE A 62 11.18 -33.13 8.39
N PRO A 63 10.65 -34.36 8.48
CA PRO A 63 11.06 -35.29 9.53
C PRO A 63 12.52 -35.76 9.43
N GLU A 64 13.16 -35.62 8.26
CA GLU A 64 14.57 -35.96 8.07
C GLU A 64 15.51 -34.88 8.62
N ARG A 65 15.09 -33.61 8.54
CA ARG A 65 15.89 -32.44 8.95
C ARG A 65 15.59 -31.97 10.38
N TYR A 66 14.39 -32.24 10.90
CA TYR A 66 13.94 -31.68 12.18
C TYR A 66 13.35 -32.76 13.09
N ASP A 67 13.89 -32.86 14.31
CA ASP A 67 13.39 -33.78 15.34
C ASP A 67 12.15 -33.26 16.06
N GLN A 68 12.03 -31.92 16.15
CA GLN A 68 10.99 -31.18 16.84
C GLN A 68 10.42 -30.07 15.96
N TRP A 69 9.22 -29.58 16.30
CA TRP A 69 8.59 -28.49 15.54
C TRP A 69 8.22 -27.33 16.45
N ASN A 70 9.10 -26.34 16.50
CA ASN A 70 8.96 -25.18 17.37
C ASN A 70 9.35 -23.90 16.60
N LYS A 71 9.47 -22.78 17.31
CA LYS A 71 9.83 -21.49 16.72
C LYS A 71 11.12 -21.56 15.90
N ASP A 72 12.16 -22.19 16.46
CA ASP A 72 13.50 -22.15 15.87
C ASP A 72 13.56 -22.99 14.59
N THR A 73 12.93 -24.16 14.57
CA THR A 73 12.87 -25.00 13.36
C THR A 73 12.00 -24.40 12.26
N ILE A 74 10.91 -23.72 12.62
CA ILE A 74 10.08 -22.99 11.63
C ILE A 74 10.86 -21.83 11.01
N LEU A 75 11.61 -21.07 11.81
CA LEU A 75 12.42 -19.94 11.32
C LEU A 75 13.59 -20.42 10.45
N ASP A 76 14.26 -21.49 10.85
CA ASP A 76 15.33 -22.12 10.08
C ASP A 76 14.82 -22.55 8.70
N ARG A 77 13.71 -23.31 8.67
CA ARG A 77 13.09 -23.72 7.40
C ARG A 77 12.61 -22.53 6.58
N THR A 78 12.09 -21.48 7.22
CA THR A 78 11.68 -20.25 6.51
C THR A 78 12.88 -19.64 5.79
N LYS A 79 14.03 -19.54 6.46
CA LYS A 79 15.26 -18.99 5.89
C LYS A 79 15.72 -19.82 4.69
N ASP A 80 15.76 -21.15 4.83
CA ASP A 80 16.15 -22.06 3.74
C ASP A 80 15.25 -21.88 2.51
N LEU A 81 13.94 -21.94 2.70
CA LEU A 81 12.97 -21.78 1.61
C LEU A 81 13.02 -20.40 0.97
N SER A 82 13.19 -19.34 1.77
CA SER A 82 13.33 -17.98 1.24
C SER A 82 14.56 -17.85 0.36
N ASN A 83 15.69 -18.44 0.76
CA ASN A 83 16.91 -18.40 -0.03
C ASN A 83 16.76 -19.16 -1.35
N GLU A 84 16.16 -20.35 -1.32
CA GLU A 84 15.87 -21.13 -2.52
C GLU A 84 14.91 -20.38 -3.47
N LEU A 85 13.84 -19.78 -2.92
CA LEU A 85 12.90 -18.97 -3.68
C LEU A 85 13.61 -17.82 -4.41
N CYS A 86 14.50 -17.09 -3.73
CA CYS A 86 15.27 -15.99 -4.32
C CYS A 86 16.23 -16.45 -5.43
N GLN A 87 16.68 -17.71 -5.40
CA GLN A 87 17.53 -18.27 -6.45
C GLN A 87 16.72 -18.69 -7.69
N ILE A 88 15.53 -19.25 -7.48
CA ILE A 88 14.62 -19.67 -8.56
C ILE A 88 14.00 -18.44 -9.25
N PHE A 89 13.52 -17.49 -8.44
CA PHE A 89 12.90 -16.25 -8.90
C PHE A 89 13.86 -15.08 -8.63
N ALA A 90 15.00 -15.09 -9.34
CA ALA A 90 15.92 -13.96 -9.30
C ALA A 90 15.17 -12.68 -9.68
N LYS A 91 15.31 -11.64 -8.86
CA LYS A 91 14.75 -10.33 -9.16
C LYS A 91 15.23 -9.91 -10.56
N PRO A 92 14.33 -9.51 -11.49
CA PRO A 92 14.77 -9.01 -12.77
C PRO A 92 15.70 -7.82 -12.56
N ASP A 93 16.74 -7.73 -13.39
CA ASP A 93 17.62 -6.58 -13.44
C ASP A 93 16.82 -5.41 -14.02
N ILE A 94 16.07 -4.74 -13.15
CA ILE A 94 15.44 -3.46 -13.44
C ILE A 94 16.63 -2.51 -13.50
N LYS A 95 17.16 -2.30 -14.69
CA LYS A 95 17.89 -1.07 -14.99
C LYS A 95 16.96 0.03 -14.50
N SER A 96 17.39 0.78 -13.49
CA SER A 96 16.71 2.03 -13.19
C SER A 96 16.77 2.80 -14.49
N GLU A 97 15.65 2.88 -15.21
CA GLU A 97 15.42 4.02 -16.09
C GLU A 97 15.72 5.21 -15.18
N GLU A 98 16.79 5.94 -15.50
CA GLU A 98 17.10 7.19 -14.82
C GLU A 98 15.77 7.92 -14.76
N ALA A 99 15.23 8.11 -13.55
CA ALA A 99 13.91 8.71 -13.39
C ALA A 99 13.93 9.97 -14.23
N GLU A 100 13.10 10.01 -15.28
CA GLU A 100 13.08 11.16 -16.19
C GLU A 100 13.06 12.41 -15.32
N ASP A 101 13.95 13.35 -15.62
CA ASP A 101 13.99 14.60 -14.87
C ASP A 101 12.72 15.38 -15.20
N ILE A 102 11.67 15.06 -14.45
CA ILE A 102 10.38 15.72 -14.46
C ILE A 102 10.46 17.05 -13.69
N ALA A 103 11.65 17.60 -13.41
CA ALA A 103 11.73 18.96 -12.90
C ALA A 103 11.32 19.93 -14.02
N GLY A 104 10.42 20.86 -13.69
CA GLY A 104 9.89 21.78 -14.68
C GLY A 104 8.41 22.07 -14.48
N GLU A 105 7.86 22.74 -15.49
CA GLU A 105 6.45 23.10 -15.56
C GLU A 105 5.68 22.01 -16.31
N HIS A 106 4.57 21.58 -15.73
CA HIS A 106 3.66 20.58 -16.28
C HIS A 106 2.25 21.14 -16.34
N THR A 107 1.49 20.70 -17.34
CA THR A 107 0.06 21.01 -17.40
C THR A 107 -0.68 20.14 -16.39
N ILE A 108 -1.85 20.58 -15.92
CA ILE A 108 -2.59 19.82 -14.90
C ILE A 108 -3.07 18.44 -15.39
N ASN A 109 -3.21 18.26 -16.71
CA ASN A 109 -3.68 17.02 -17.35
C ASN A 109 -2.54 16.10 -17.80
N GLU A 110 -1.28 16.48 -17.54
CA GLU A 110 -0.12 15.65 -17.85
C GLU A 110 0.01 14.50 -16.84
N GLU A 111 0.22 13.28 -17.33
CA GLU A 111 0.40 12.09 -16.50
C GLU A 111 1.84 12.02 -15.94
N VAL A 112 2.07 12.75 -14.84
CA VAL A 112 3.38 12.83 -14.16
C VAL A 112 3.30 12.24 -12.75
N ASP A 113 4.23 11.34 -12.41
CA ASP A 113 4.36 10.86 -11.03
C ASP A 113 5.07 11.89 -10.14
N VAL A 114 4.26 12.66 -9.41
CA VAL A 114 4.73 13.68 -8.46
C VAL A 114 5.16 13.11 -7.10
N THR A 115 5.20 11.79 -6.92
CA THR A 115 5.53 11.16 -5.63
C THR A 115 6.95 11.52 -5.17
N GLY A 116 7.04 12.10 -3.97
CA GLY A 116 8.32 12.54 -3.40
C GLY A 116 8.89 13.83 -4.00
N LYS A 117 8.23 14.44 -5.00
CA LYS A 117 8.65 15.70 -5.62
C LYS A 117 8.14 16.91 -4.85
N LYS A 118 8.91 18.01 -4.85
CA LYS A 118 8.56 19.24 -4.12
C LYS A 118 7.95 20.25 -5.09
N PRO A 119 6.69 20.65 -4.91
CA PRO A 119 6.12 21.70 -5.72
C PRO A 119 6.71 23.05 -5.30
N VAL A 120 6.86 23.94 -6.27
CA VAL A 120 7.38 25.30 -6.04
C VAL A 120 6.43 26.37 -6.53
N ARG A 121 5.59 26.05 -7.52
CA ARG A 121 4.68 27.00 -8.13
C ARG A 121 3.42 26.32 -8.64
N ILE A 122 2.28 27.01 -8.53
CA ILE A 122 1.08 26.74 -9.31
C ILE A 122 0.77 27.99 -10.14
N THR A 123 0.49 27.81 -11.42
CA THR A 123 0.15 28.89 -12.35
C THR A 123 -1.32 28.77 -12.71
N LEU A 124 -2.10 29.83 -12.47
CA LEU A 124 -3.53 29.89 -12.68
C LEU A 124 -3.86 31.08 -13.57
N ASN A 125 -4.32 30.84 -14.81
CA ASN A 125 -4.58 31.86 -15.82
C ASN A 125 -3.40 32.85 -15.98
N ASP A 126 -2.24 32.28 -16.32
CA ASP A 126 -0.95 32.97 -16.50
C ASP A 126 -0.44 33.77 -15.30
N ARG A 127 -1.01 33.54 -14.11
CA ARG A 127 -0.52 34.13 -12.85
C ARG A 127 0.15 33.09 -11.99
N ASP A 128 1.36 33.41 -11.56
CA ASP A 128 2.20 32.52 -10.76
C ASP A 128 1.95 32.71 -9.25
N TYR A 129 1.77 31.58 -8.56
CA TYR A 129 1.62 31.52 -7.12
C TYR A 129 2.71 30.60 -6.55
N SER A 130 3.57 31.16 -5.69
CA SER A 130 4.57 30.38 -4.95
C SER A 130 3.88 29.46 -3.95
N ILE A 131 4.30 28.20 -3.92
CA ILE A 131 3.77 27.17 -3.01
C ILE A 131 4.91 26.41 -2.33
N ASP A 132 4.65 25.95 -1.11
CA ASP A 132 5.61 25.18 -0.30
C ASP A 132 5.24 23.69 -0.18
N SER A 133 4.01 23.35 -0.60
CA SER A 133 3.40 22.05 -0.41
C SER A 133 2.21 21.86 -1.36
N TRP A 134 1.91 20.61 -1.71
CA TRP A 134 0.71 20.28 -2.48
C TRP A 134 -0.58 20.70 -1.78
N ARG A 135 -0.60 20.66 -0.44
CA ARG A 135 -1.69 21.21 0.38
C ARG A 135 -1.94 22.69 0.07
N SER A 136 -0.88 23.51 0.03
CA SER A 136 -1.01 24.94 -0.28
C SER A 136 -1.48 25.17 -1.72
N ALA A 137 -1.03 24.33 -2.67
CA ALA A 137 -1.50 24.36 -4.06
C ALA A 137 -3.02 24.15 -4.16
N LEU A 138 -3.56 23.14 -3.47
CA LEU A 138 -5.00 22.86 -3.43
C LEU A 138 -5.80 24.05 -2.86
N VAL A 139 -5.33 24.64 -1.76
CA VAL A 139 -6.01 25.77 -1.12
C VAL A 139 -6.02 27.00 -2.02
N ILE A 140 -4.88 27.32 -2.66
CA ILE A 140 -4.79 28.45 -3.60
C ILE A 140 -5.72 28.21 -4.80
N PHE A 141 -5.69 27.02 -5.38
CA PHE A 141 -6.54 26.65 -6.50
C PHE A 141 -8.04 26.76 -6.16
N LEU A 142 -8.48 26.22 -5.03
CA LEU A 142 -9.88 26.29 -4.61
C LEU A 142 -10.35 27.73 -4.34
N ASN A 143 -9.48 28.59 -3.79
CA ASN A 143 -9.78 30.02 -3.65
C ASN A 143 -9.90 30.72 -5.01
N TYR A 144 -9.05 30.34 -5.98
CA TYR A 144 -9.13 30.85 -7.35
C TYR A 144 -10.44 30.42 -8.03
N VAL A 145 -10.81 29.14 -7.96
CA VAL A 145 -12.08 28.62 -8.51
C VAL A 145 -13.28 29.38 -7.95
N TRP A 146 -13.28 29.65 -6.64
CA TRP A 146 -14.32 30.46 -6.00
C TRP A 146 -14.36 31.90 -6.53
N ALA A 147 -13.20 32.52 -6.69
CA ALA A 147 -13.09 33.92 -7.11
C ALA A 147 -13.52 34.14 -8.57
N ILE A 148 -13.38 33.14 -9.44
CA ILE A 148 -13.87 33.21 -10.83
C ILE A 148 -15.40 33.15 -10.87
N ASP A 149 -15.98 32.12 -10.26
CA ASP A 149 -17.42 31.91 -10.21
C ASP A 149 -17.78 31.01 -9.03
N SER A 150 -18.49 31.56 -8.05
CA SER A 150 -18.91 30.83 -6.85
C SER A 150 -19.79 29.62 -7.17
N ARG A 151 -20.48 29.60 -8.32
CA ARG A 151 -21.32 28.47 -8.75
C ARG A 151 -20.50 27.22 -9.08
N ASN A 152 -19.20 27.36 -9.34
CA ASN A 152 -18.33 26.21 -9.53
C ASN A 152 -18.28 25.31 -8.29
N PHE A 153 -18.44 25.87 -7.09
CA PHE A 153 -18.52 25.05 -5.87
C PHE A 153 -19.79 24.21 -5.81
N GLU A 154 -20.90 24.64 -6.41
CA GLU A 154 -22.09 23.81 -6.54
C GLU A 154 -21.80 22.61 -7.43
N LYS A 155 -21.09 22.80 -8.55
CA LYS A 155 -20.66 21.70 -9.42
C LYS A 155 -19.76 20.71 -8.69
N ILE A 156 -18.77 21.20 -7.93
CA ILE A 156 -17.85 20.35 -7.14
C ILE A 156 -18.65 19.52 -6.12
N ARG A 157 -19.65 20.12 -5.47
CA ARG A 157 -20.53 19.45 -4.49
C ARG A 157 -21.47 18.41 -5.11
N GLN A 158 -21.80 18.55 -6.40
CA GLN A 158 -22.63 17.59 -7.13
C GLN A 158 -21.83 16.39 -7.65
N ASP A 159 -20.50 16.46 -7.67
CA ASP A 159 -19.66 15.30 -7.97
C ASP A 159 -19.39 14.50 -6.69
N ASP A 160 -19.98 13.30 -6.59
CA ASP A 160 -19.91 12.45 -5.41
C ASP A 160 -18.48 12.20 -4.91
N SER A 161 -17.54 12.02 -5.83
CA SER A 161 -16.15 11.72 -5.47
C SER A 161 -15.42 12.95 -4.90
N LEU A 162 -15.66 14.13 -5.47
CA LEU A 162 -15.09 15.38 -4.97
C LEU A 162 -15.77 15.78 -3.66
N ASP A 163 -17.08 15.60 -3.53
CA ASP A 163 -17.78 15.90 -2.28
C ASP A 163 -17.31 15.01 -1.13
N MET A 164 -17.18 13.70 -1.39
CA MET A 164 -16.63 12.75 -0.43
C MET A 164 -15.19 13.10 -0.03
N LYS A 165 -14.34 13.52 -0.98
CA LYS A 165 -12.92 13.83 -0.73
C LYS A 165 -12.69 15.16 -0.04
N LEU A 166 -13.52 16.17 -0.29
CA LEU A 166 -13.27 17.55 0.15
C LEU A 166 -14.17 18.01 1.29
N PHE A 167 -15.39 17.47 1.42
CA PHE A 167 -16.39 18.06 2.31
C PHE A 167 -17.05 17.08 3.29
N SER A 168 -16.91 15.76 3.09
CA SER A 168 -17.57 14.77 3.94
C SER A 168 -16.86 14.48 5.27
N HIS A 169 -15.52 14.39 5.27
CA HIS A 169 -14.73 14.01 6.45
C HIS A 169 -13.50 14.92 6.61
N PHE A 170 -13.16 15.28 7.86
CA PHE A 170 -12.10 16.22 8.17
C PHE A 170 -11.09 15.70 9.20
N ASN A 171 -9.90 15.35 8.73
CA ASN A 171 -8.70 15.02 9.48
C ASN A 171 -7.78 16.25 9.63
N ARG A 172 -7.44 16.94 8.53
CA ARG A 172 -6.59 18.14 8.56
C ARG A 172 -7.12 19.23 7.63
N PRO A 173 -8.30 19.80 7.90
CA PRO A 173 -8.93 20.74 6.99
C PRO A 173 -8.21 22.09 6.91
N ALA A 174 -8.51 22.84 5.86
CA ALA A 174 -8.20 24.25 5.71
C ALA A 174 -9.51 25.05 5.57
N VAL A 175 -9.46 26.35 5.90
CA VAL A 175 -10.57 27.28 5.67
C VAL A 175 -10.19 28.18 4.51
N LEU A 176 -11.07 28.24 3.50
CA LEU A 176 -10.92 29.07 2.32
C LEU A 176 -11.32 30.53 2.61
N ALA A 177 -10.99 31.46 1.72
CA ALA A 177 -11.29 32.88 1.85
C ALA A 177 -12.80 33.18 1.96
N ASN A 178 -13.64 32.29 1.43
CA ASN A 178 -15.09 32.33 1.51
C ASN A 178 -15.66 31.64 2.77
N ASN A 179 -14.82 31.32 3.76
CA ASN A 179 -15.15 30.59 4.99
C ASN A 179 -15.60 29.13 4.80
N ILE A 180 -15.50 28.57 3.58
CA ILE A 180 -15.77 27.14 3.36
C ILE A 180 -14.60 26.32 3.92
N ARG A 181 -14.92 25.30 4.71
CA ARG A 181 -13.95 24.33 5.24
C ARG A 181 -13.79 23.17 4.25
N VAL A 182 -12.55 22.83 3.94
CA VAL A 182 -12.20 21.76 2.98
C VAL A 182 -11.15 20.82 3.58
N GLU A 183 -11.28 19.52 3.33
CA GLU A 183 -10.24 18.54 3.64
C GLU A 183 -9.05 18.72 2.70
N THR A 184 -7.85 18.63 3.25
CA THR A 184 -6.59 18.80 2.51
C THR A 184 -5.52 17.79 2.92
N ASN A 185 -5.86 16.80 3.76
CA ASN A 185 -4.99 15.69 4.15
C ASN A 185 -4.98 14.57 3.09
N HIS A 186 -4.47 14.88 1.90
CA HIS A 186 -4.41 13.95 0.77
C HIS A 186 -2.96 13.78 0.29
N SER A 187 -2.65 12.68 -0.41
CA SER A 187 -1.35 12.50 -1.06
C SER A 187 -1.14 13.54 -2.16
N ALA A 188 0.10 13.79 -2.55
CA ALA A 188 0.45 14.67 -3.69
C ALA A 188 -0.32 14.28 -4.97
N THR A 189 -0.29 13.00 -5.30
CA THR A 189 -1.01 12.41 -6.45
C THR A 189 -2.51 12.61 -6.36
N THR A 190 -3.12 12.42 -5.19
CA THR A 190 -4.56 12.65 -4.98
C THR A 190 -4.90 14.13 -5.13
N ILE A 191 -4.04 15.03 -4.65
CA ILE A 191 -4.25 16.48 -4.78
C ILE A 191 -4.23 16.90 -6.25
N ILE A 192 -3.25 16.45 -7.03
CA ILE A 192 -3.19 16.73 -8.47
C ILE A 192 -4.46 16.21 -9.17
N ALA A 193 -4.89 14.98 -8.86
CA ALA A 193 -6.11 14.41 -9.44
C ALA A 193 -7.37 15.21 -9.06
N ILE A 194 -7.47 15.70 -7.82
CA ILE A 194 -8.56 16.58 -7.39
C ILE A 194 -8.54 17.89 -8.19
N ILE A 195 -7.37 18.53 -8.31
CA ILE A 195 -7.22 19.80 -9.04
C ILE A 195 -7.57 19.61 -10.52
N SER A 196 -7.02 18.59 -11.18
CA SER A 196 -7.31 18.23 -12.58
C SER A 196 -8.81 18.03 -12.80
N LYS A 197 -9.45 17.20 -11.96
CA LYS A 197 -10.88 16.93 -12.08
C LYS A 197 -11.75 18.17 -11.89
N ILE A 198 -11.41 19.04 -10.94
CA ILE A 198 -12.14 20.30 -10.74
C ILE A 198 -11.90 21.25 -11.92
N ALA A 199 -10.67 21.30 -12.45
CA ALA A 199 -10.33 22.14 -13.59
C ALA A 199 -11.13 21.71 -14.84
N ASP A 200 -11.25 20.40 -15.09
CA ASP A 200 -12.07 19.87 -16.18
C ASP A 200 -13.56 20.18 -15.96
N LEU A 201 -14.07 20.01 -14.73
CA LEU A 201 -15.46 20.32 -14.39
C LEU A 201 -15.81 21.81 -14.55
N CYS A 202 -14.81 22.67 -14.40
CA CYS A 202 -14.95 24.11 -14.55
C CYS A 202 -14.56 24.62 -15.95
N ASP A 203 -14.10 23.74 -16.84
CA ASP A 203 -13.59 24.07 -18.19
C ASP A 203 -12.43 25.09 -18.17
N ILE A 204 -11.45 24.85 -17.27
CA ILE A 204 -10.28 25.73 -17.05
C ILE A 204 -8.94 24.96 -17.04
N SER A 205 -8.89 23.72 -17.52
CA SER A 205 -7.70 22.87 -17.43
C SER A 205 -6.50 23.43 -18.18
N ASP A 206 -6.73 24.16 -19.27
CA ASP A 206 -5.72 24.88 -20.04
C ASP A 206 -5.08 26.05 -19.27
N GLN A 207 -5.76 26.55 -18.24
CA GLN A 207 -5.31 27.66 -17.40
C GLN A 207 -4.53 27.20 -16.15
N VAL A 208 -4.41 25.88 -15.91
CA VAL A 208 -3.79 25.34 -14.70
C VAL A 208 -2.51 24.59 -15.03
N LYS A 209 -1.41 25.05 -14.43
CA LYS A 209 -0.11 24.39 -14.49
C LYS A 209 0.52 24.32 -13.12
N TYR A 210 1.47 23.41 -12.95
CA TYR A 210 2.28 23.33 -11.73
C TYR A 210 3.75 23.15 -12.08
N THR A 211 4.62 23.57 -11.17
CA THR A 211 6.07 23.43 -11.34
C THR A 211 6.65 22.67 -10.16
N ILE A 212 7.47 21.65 -10.46
CA ILE A 212 8.16 20.81 -9.46
C ILE A 212 9.68 20.93 -9.61
N LYS A 213 10.36 20.70 -8.49
CA LYS A 213 11.82 20.54 -8.40
C LYS A 213 12.17 19.13 -7.93
#